data_AF-A0A7V9UBL2-F1
#
_entry.id   AF-A0A7V9UBL2-F1
#
_cell.length_a   1.000
_cell.length_b   1.000
_cell.length_c   1.000
_cell.angle_alpha   90.00
_cell.angle_beta   90.00
_cell.angle_gamma   90.00
#
_symmetry.space_group_name_H-M   'P 1'
#
loop_
_entity.id
_entity.type
_entity.pdbx_description
1 polymer ?
#
loop_
_entity_poly.entity_id
_entity_poly.type
_entity_poly.pdbx_seq_one_letter_code
_entity_poly.pdbx_strand_id
1 'polypeptide(L)'
;MLRDRVRDWTALGLLDLTHLAIIEVGDTDASITDALGFSPLINSLDGKRFGAKGFVFPFDYLEDHCGWFELFVTVGNDGFAFHLFVRDREGVDPDLLAMCREHAGR
;
A
#
# COMPACT_ATOMS: atom_id res chain seq x y z
N MET A 1 2.57 11.79 13.67
CA MET A 1 2.97 10.44 13.18
C MET A 1 1.76 9.51 13.22
N LEU A 2 1.41 8.90 12.09
CA LEU A 2 0.16 8.18 11.73
C LEU A 2 -1.18 8.80 12.18
N ARG A 3 -1.42 8.90 13.49
CA ARG A 3 -2.65 9.49 14.07
C ARG A 3 -2.88 10.93 13.62
N ASP A 4 -1.82 11.74 13.54
CA ASP A 4 -1.92 13.11 13.04
C ASP A 4 -2.28 13.14 11.55
N ARG A 5 -1.73 12.22 10.74
CA ARG A 5 -2.05 12.12 9.31
C ARG A 5 -3.50 11.72 9.08
N VAL A 6 -4.02 10.74 9.83
CA VAL A 6 -5.45 10.38 9.79
C VAL A 6 -6.34 11.56 10.17
N ARG A 7 -5.95 12.35 11.18
CA ARG A 7 -6.67 13.56 11.57
C ARG A 7 -6.64 14.59 10.44
N ASP A 8 -5.50 14.81 9.81
CA ASP A 8 -5.34 15.77 8.71
C ASP A 8 -6.18 15.36 7.50
N TRP A 9 -6.18 14.08 7.12
CA TRP A 9 -7.05 13.57 6.05
C TRP A 9 -8.52 13.77 6.33
N THR A 10 -8.94 13.54 7.57
CA THR A 10 -10.32 13.79 8.00
C THR A 10 -10.65 15.29 7.88
N ALA A 11 -9.76 16.16 8.36
CA ALA A 11 -9.96 17.61 8.30
C ALA A 11 -9.98 18.18 6.87
N LEU A 12 -9.26 17.54 5.95
CA LEU A 12 -9.17 17.91 4.54
C LEU A 12 -10.22 17.22 3.65
N GLY A 13 -11.08 16.36 4.21
CA GLY A 13 -12.08 15.60 3.44
C GLY A 13 -11.49 14.53 2.51
N LEU A 14 -10.23 14.14 2.70
CA LEU A 14 -9.54 13.16 1.85
C LEU A 14 -10.07 11.74 2.02
N LEU A 15 -10.72 11.44 3.16
CA LEU A 15 -11.31 10.13 3.40
C LEU A 15 -12.47 9.81 2.43
N ASP A 16 -13.15 10.83 1.90
CA ASP A 16 -14.22 10.63 0.90
C ASP A 16 -13.67 10.29 -0.50
N LEU A 17 -12.37 10.52 -0.72
CA LEU A 17 -11.67 10.28 -1.98
C LEU A 17 -10.64 9.15 -1.86
N THR A 18 -10.60 8.44 -0.74
CA THR A 18 -9.57 7.45 -0.46
C THR A 18 -10.17 6.13 -0.01
N HIS A 19 -9.76 5.03 -0.64
CA HIS A 19 -10.00 3.72 -0.09
C HIS A 19 -8.84 3.32 0.82
N LEU A 20 -9.11 3.24 2.12
CA LEU A 20 -8.12 2.92 3.14
C LEU A 20 -8.14 1.44 3.51
N ALA A 21 -6.97 0.81 3.48
CA ALA A 21 -6.78 -0.58 3.87
C ALA A 21 -5.68 -0.72 4.92
N ILE A 22 -5.95 -1.51 5.96
CA ILE A 22 -4.98 -1.89 6.97
C ILE A 22 -4.69 -3.38 6.77
N ILE A 23 -3.42 -3.70 6.58
CA ILE A 23 -2.93 -5.05 6.29
C ILE A 23 -2.14 -5.51 7.52
N GLU A 24 -2.64 -6.55 8.17
CA GLU A 24 -2.09 -7.13 9.40
C GLU A 24 -1.76 -8.62 9.24
N VAL A 25 -1.31 -9.22 10.34
CA VAL A 25 -0.92 -10.63 10.39
C VAL A 25 -2.12 -11.51 10.01
N GLY A 26 -1.89 -12.41 9.06
CA GLY A 26 -2.91 -13.33 8.55
C GLY A 26 -3.64 -12.85 7.29
N ASP A 27 -3.48 -11.57 6.89
CA ASP A 27 -3.93 -11.12 5.58
C ASP A 27 -3.01 -11.70 4.49
N THR A 28 -3.64 -12.33 3.50
CA THR A 28 -2.97 -12.97 2.37
C THR A 28 -3.10 -12.10 1.13
N ASP A 29 -2.20 -12.26 0.14
CA ASP A 29 -2.33 -11.60 -1.16
C ASP A 29 -3.74 -11.81 -1.78
N ALA A 30 -4.32 -13.01 -1.62
CA ALA A 30 -5.67 -13.30 -2.10
C ALA A 30 -6.75 -12.50 -1.37
N SER A 31 -6.73 -12.44 -0.03
CA SER A 31 -7.72 -11.68 0.74
C SER A 31 -7.59 -10.17 0.53
N ILE A 32 -6.37 -9.67 0.36
CA ILE A 32 -6.10 -8.28 0.00
C ILE A 32 -6.66 -7.99 -1.40
N THR A 33 -6.42 -8.88 -2.36
CA THR A 33 -6.95 -8.75 -3.73
C THR A 33 -8.48 -8.76 -3.76
N ASP A 34 -9.12 -9.62 -2.97
CA ASP A 34 -10.58 -9.66 -2.86
C ASP A 34 -11.15 -8.36 -2.27
N ALA A 35 -10.44 -7.72 -1.34
CA ALA A 35 -10.86 -6.46 -0.72
C ALA A 35 -10.60 -5.23 -1.62
N LEU A 36 -9.44 -5.17 -2.28
CA LEU A 36 -9.00 -4.01 -3.06
C LEU A 36 -9.35 -4.10 -4.55
N GLY A 37 -9.64 -5.29 -5.05
CA GLY A 37 -9.78 -5.58 -6.47
C GLY A 37 -8.45 -5.75 -7.22
N PHE A 38 -7.30 -5.64 -6.53
CA PHE A 38 -5.98 -5.86 -7.11
C PHE A 38 -4.97 -6.31 -6.05
N SER A 39 -3.90 -6.98 -6.50
CA SER A 39 -2.77 -7.35 -5.65
C SER A 39 -1.75 -6.20 -5.58
N PRO A 40 -1.32 -5.76 -4.37
CA PRO A 40 -0.23 -4.80 -4.20
C PRO A 40 1.11 -5.28 -4.78
N LEU A 41 1.27 -6.59 -4.97
CA LEU A 41 2.48 -7.21 -5.50
C LEU A 41 2.55 -7.18 -7.02
N ILE A 42 1.48 -6.76 -7.71
CA ILE A 42 1.41 -6.74 -9.17
C ILE A 42 1.27 -5.29 -9.63
N ASN A 43 2.17 -4.87 -10.52
CA ASN A 43 1.99 -3.59 -11.18
C ASN A 43 0.85 -3.69 -12.20
N SER A 44 -0.20 -2.90 -11.99
CA SER A 44 -1.42 -2.93 -12.82
C SER A 44 -1.21 -2.44 -14.24
N LEU A 45 -0.14 -1.68 -14.51
CA LEU A 45 0.17 -1.15 -15.84
C LEU A 45 0.82 -2.18 -16.76
N ASP A 46 1.69 -3.06 -16.22
CA ASP A 46 2.46 -4.01 -17.02
C ASP A 46 2.28 -5.49 -16.60
N GLY A 47 1.50 -5.75 -15.55
CA GLY A 47 1.18 -7.08 -15.04
C GLY A 47 2.35 -7.80 -14.37
N LYS A 48 3.50 -7.14 -14.14
CA LYS A 48 4.64 -7.79 -13.51
C LYS A 48 4.44 -7.90 -12.00
N ARG A 49 4.71 -9.09 -11.48
CA ARG A 49 4.74 -9.36 -10.03
C ARG A 49 6.08 -8.97 -9.43
N PHE A 50 6.09 -8.58 -8.16
CA PHE A 50 7.29 -8.40 -7.37
C PHE A 50 8.23 -9.61 -7.49
N GLY A 51 9.54 -9.36 -7.61
CA GLY A 51 10.57 -10.37 -7.91
C GLY A 51 10.75 -10.70 -9.40
N ALA A 52 9.83 -10.31 -10.29
CA ALA A 52 10.03 -10.47 -11.73
C ALA A 52 11.09 -9.50 -12.28
N LYS A 53 11.83 -9.94 -13.30
CA LYS A 53 12.82 -9.09 -13.97
C LYS A 53 12.13 -7.85 -14.57
N GLY A 54 12.63 -6.68 -14.20
CA GLY A 54 12.09 -5.40 -14.68
C GLY A 54 10.75 -5.02 -14.04
N PHE A 55 10.45 -5.55 -12.84
CA PHE A 55 9.38 -5.06 -11.99
C PHE A 55 9.58 -3.56 -11.70
N VAL A 56 8.50 -2.80 -11.80
CA VAL A 56 8.43 -1.38 -11.46
C VAL A 56 7.48 -1.24 -10.29
N PHE A 57 7.94 -0.58 -9.23
CA PHE A 57 7.14 -0.33 -8.04
C PHE A 57 5.84 0.42 -8.40
N PRO A 58 4.66 -0.09 -8.02
CA PRO A 58 3.39 0.44 -8.55
C PRO A 58 2.78 1.57 -7.73
N PHE A 59 3.41 1.99 -6.63
CA PHE A 59 2.89 3.05 -5.77
C PHE A 59 3.60 4.38 -6.01
N ASP A 60 2.82 5.46 -5.89
CA ASP A 60 3.31 6.84 -6.03
C ASP A 60 4.13 7.27 -4.80
N TYR A 61 3.90 6.60 -3.67
CA TYR A 61 4.49 6.94 -2.39
C TYR A 61 4.71 5.71 -1.51
N LEU A 62 5.78 5.77 -0.72
CA LEU A 62 6.09 4.83 0.35
C LEU A 62 6.81 5.56 1.48
N GLU A 63 6.32 5.41 2.71
CA GLU A 63 6.98 5.90 3.92
C GLU A 63 7.01 4.82 5.01
N ASP A 64 8.16 4.67 5.66
CA ASP A 64 8.33 3.81 6.84
C ASP A 64 8.08 4.62 8.13
N HIS A 65 7.07 4.21 8.87
CA HIS A 65 6.67 4.77 10.16
C HIS A 65 7.15 3.91 11.35
N CYS A 66 8.32 3.28 11.24
CA CYS A 66 8.96 2.50 12.31
C CYS A 66 8.04 1.42 12.88
N GLY A 67 7.62 0.48 12.04
CA GLY A 67 6.70 -0.62 12.38
C GLY A 67 5.44 -0.66 11.53
N TRP A 68 5.27 0.31 10.64
CA TRP A 68 4.22 0.38 9.64
C TRP A 68 4.79 0.97 8.36
N PHE A 69 4.49 0.36 7.22
CA PHE A 69 4.65 0.98 5.93
C PHE A 69 3.35 1.65 5.50
N GLU A 70 3.48 2.85 4.97
CA GLU A 70 2.39 3.56 4.33
C GLU A 70 2.65 3.60 2.83
N LEU A 71 1.68 3.16 2.04
CA LEU A 71 1.75 3.21 0.58
C LEU A 71 0.50 3.90 0.06
N PHE A 72 0.63 4.69 -1.00
CA PHE A 72 -0.55 5.07 -1.77
C PHE A 72 -0.29 5.12 -3.27
N VAL A 73 -1.36 4.91 -4.02
CA VAL A 73 -1.40 5.08 -5.47
C VAL A 73 -2.67 5.84 -5.82
N THR A 74 -2.49 6.87 -6.63
CA THR A 74 -3.60 7.64 -7.21
C THR A 74 -4.12 6.94 -8.46
N VAL A 75 -5.43 6.88 -8.64
CA VAL A 75 -6.06 6.19 -9.78
C VAL A 75 -6.94 7.16 -10.54
N GLY A 76 -6.63 7.34 -11.82
CA GLY A 76 -7.35 8.24 -12.70
C GLY A 76 -7.09 9.72 -12.42
N ASN A 77 -7.97 10.58 -12.94
CA ASN A 77 -7.82 12.05 -12.84
C ASN A 77 -8.75 12.68 -11.80
N ASP A 78 -9.59 11.90 -11.14
CA ASP A 78 -10.65 12.40 -10.24
C ASP A 78 -10.18 12.53 -8.78
N GLY A 79 -8.88 12.34 -8.53
CA GLY A 79 -8.27 12.49 -7.20
C GLY A 79 -8.48 11.31 -6.26
N PHE A 80 -8.95 10.16 -6.76
CA PHE A 80 -9.12 8.96 -5.96
C PHE A 80 -7.76 8.27 -5.68
N ALA A 81 -7.59 7.75 -4.47
CA ALA A 81 -6.39 6.99 -4.11
C ALA A 81 -6.72 5.71 -3.32
N PHE A 82 -5.90 4.68 -3.52
CA PHE A 82 -5.79 3.57 -2.58
C PHE A 82 -4.68 3.88 -1.59
N HIS A 83 -4.98 3.77 -0.30
CA HIS A 83 -4.05 4.06 0.78
C HIS A 83 -3.92 2.85 1.70
N LEU A 84 -2.73 2.27 1.74
CA LEU A 84 -2.46 1.02 2.45
C LEU A 84 -1.55 1.30 3.64
N PHE A 85 -1.91 0.74 4.79
CA PHE A 85 -1.04 0.62 5.95
C PHE A 85 -0.68 -0.84 6.17
N VAL A 86 0.59 -1.19 5.94
CA VAL A 86 1.09 -2.55 6.10
C VAL A 86 1.88 -2.64 7.39
N ARG A 87 1.50 -3.55 8.29
CA ARG A 87 2.26 -3.78 9.52
C ARG A 87 3.63 -4.36 9.18
N ASP A 88 4.71 -3.75 9.65
CA ASP A 88 6.06 -4.32 9.50
C ASP A 88 6.31 -5.37 10.59
N ARG A 89 5.75 -6.58 10.41
CA ARG A 89 5.86 -7.67 11.37
C ARG A 89 5.78 -9.04 10.70
N GLU A 90 6.50 -10.01 11.26
CA GLU A 90 6.36 -11.42 10.89
C GLU A 90 4.89 -11.88 10.96
N GLY A 91 4.48 -12.66 9.95
CA GLY A 91 3.10 -13.14 9.79
C GLY A 91 2.23 -12.29 8.87
N VAL A 92 2.68 -11.10 8.47
CA VAL A 92 2.19 -10.40 7.27
C VAL A 92 2.80 -11.05 6.03
N ASP A 93 2.11 -10.95 4.89
CA ASP A 93 2.57 -11.52 3.62
C ASP A 93 4.07 -11.18 3.36
N PRO A 94 4.92 -12.21 3.18
CA PRO A 94 6.37 -12.02 3.16
C PRO A 94 6.84 -11.27 1.91
N ASP A 95 6.17 -11.44 0.77
CA ASP A 95 6.52 -10.72 -0.46
C ASP A 95 6.14 -9.24 -0.32
N LEU A 96 5.03 -8.95 0.36
CA LEU A 96 4.61 -7.58 0.61
C LEU A 96 5.59 -6.86 1.54
N LEU A 97 6.02 -7.51 2.62
CA LEU A 97 7.06 -6.97 3.51
C LEU A 97 8.39 -6.78 2.77
N ALA A 98 8.80 -7.76 1.97
CA ALA A 98 10.04 -7.67 1.20
C ALA A 98 10.01 -6.48 0.23
N MET A 99 8.90 -6.30 -0.51
CA MET A 99 8.72 -5.15 -1.40
C MET A 99 8.77 -3.83 -0.63
N CYS A 100 8.03 -3.70 0.48
CA CYS A 100 8.05 -2.47 1.27
C CYS A 100 9.45 -2.16 1.81
N ARG A 101 10.16 -3.14 2.36
CA ARG A 101 11.52 -2.96 2.89
C ARG A 101 12.54 -2.66 1.80
N GLU A 102 12.39 -3.22 0.60
CA GLU A 102 13.29 -2.94 -0.54
C GLU A 102 13.15 -1.51 -1.05
N HIS A 103 11.92 -0.97 -1.01
CA HIS A 103 11.61 0.35 -1.56
C HIS A 103 11.59 1.47 -0.51
N ALA A 104 11.48 1.14 0.79
CA ALA A 104 11.54 2.11 1.87
C ALA A 104 12.96 2.70 1.98
N GLY A 105 13.09 4.02 1.82
CA GLY A 105 14.37 4.73 1.88
C GLY A 105 14.99 5.12 0.53
N ARG A 106 14.21 5.05 -0.55
CA ARG A 106 14.56 5.68 -1.85
C ARG A 106 14.05 7.11 -1.96
#